data_AF-A0AA40V9W7-F1
#
_entry.id   AF-A0AA40V9W7-F1
#
_cell.length_a   1.000
_cell.length_b   1.000
_cell.length_c   1.000
_cell.angle_alpha   90.00
_cell.angle_beta   90.00
_cell.angle_gamma   90.00
#
_symmetry.space_group_name_H-M   'P 1'
#
loop_
_entity.id
_entity.type
_entity.pdbx_description
1 polymer ?
#
loop_
_entity_poly.entity_id
_entity_poly.type
_entity_poly.pdbx_seq_one_letter_code
_entity_poly.pdbx_strand_id
1 'polypeptide(L)'
;MMLSPPAMPHPPTVSARARREADRDRKRAERQARRDAGAPDPRALDAAIVDALRDALQTGSGTGGLHPSVRLDDVLRRALGHLQRRTNGGAPLQREAVHQAVANRLAPPPA
;
A
#
# COMPACT_ATOMS: atom_id res chain seq x y z
N MET A 1 53.76 25.23 23.96
CA MET A 1 52.39 25.15 24.49
C MET A 1 51.47 24.72 23.36
N MET A 2 50.96 23.49 23.39
CA MET A 2 50.07 22.95 22.33
C MET A 2 48.62 23.29 22.69
N LEU A 3 47.95 24.12 21.87
CA LEU A 3 46.52 24.40 22.01
C LEU A 3 45.72 23.13 21.67
N SER A 4 44.93 22.64 22.62
CA SER A 4 43.92 21.62 22.36
C SER A 4 42.83 22.17 21.41
N PRO A 5 42.37 21.39 20.41
CA PRO A 5 41.30 21.82 19.52
C PRO A 5 39.95 21.90 20.28
N PRO A 6 39.04 22.81 19.87
CA PRO A 6 37.75 23.00 20.53
C PRO A 6 36.88 21.75 20.39
N ALA A 7 36.29 21.31 21.52
CA ALA A 7 35.34 20.21 21.56
C ALA A 7 34.09 20.59 20.74
N MET A 8 33.93 19.97 19.57
CA MET A 8 32.72 20.10 18.76
C MET A 8 31.53 19.48 19.51
N PRO A 9 30.36 20.15 19.56
CA PRO A 9 29.18 19.60 20.21
C PRO A 9 28.74 18.33 19.49
N HIS A 10 28.77 17.20 20.20
CA HIS A 10 28.26 15.94 19.67
C HIS A 10 26.74 16.06 19.45
N PRO A 11 26.20 15.64 18.29
CA PRO A 11 24.76 15.63 18.07
C PRO A 11 24.10 14.73 19.12
N PRO A 12 22.92 15.09 19.65
CA PRO A 12 22.27 14.31 20.70
C PRO A 12 22.08 12.88 20.21
N THR A 13 22.68 11.92 20.91
CA THR A 13 22.57 10.49 20.62
C THR A 13 21.17 10.03 21.00
N VAL A 14 20.20 10.25 20.12
CA VAL A 14 18.84 9.72 20.27
C VAL A 14 18.95 8.21 20.46
N SER A 15 18.56 7.73 21.63
CA SER A 15 18.68 6.32 22.01
C SER A 15 17.99 5.43 20.98
N ALA A 16 18.50 4.22 20.77
CA ALA A 16 17.87 3.26 19.85
C ALA A 16 16.40 2.99 20.19
N ARG A 17 16.03 3.11 21.47
CA ARG A 17 14.64 3.03 21.95
C ARG A 17 13.79 4.20 21.44
N ALA A 18 14.28 5.43 21.56
CA ALA A 18 13.58 6.62 21.07
C ALA A 18 13.40 6.60 19.54
N ARG A 19 14.38 6.09 18.78
CA ARG A 19 14.24 5.90 17.33
C ARG A 19 13.14 4.90 16.97
N ARG A 20 13.08 3.77 17.68
CA ARG A 20 12.04 2.74 17.48
C ARG A 20 10.64 3.22 17.86
N GLU A 21 10.53 4.12 18.82
CA GLU A 21 9.27 4.72 19.24
C GLU A 21 8.78 5.72 18.20
N ALA A 22 9.64 6.64 17.76
CA ALA A 22 9.35 7.56 16.66
C ALA A 22 8.94 6.84 15.36
N ASP A 23 9.58 5.72 15.03
CA ASP A 23 9.20 4.90 13.87
C ASP A 23 7.84 4.22 14.04
N ARG A 24 7.50 3.78 15.25
CA ARG A 24 6.18 3.21 15.56
C ARG A 24 5.09 4.26 15.43
N ASP A 25 5.33 5.47 15.93
CA ASP A 25 4.37 6.56 15.86
C ASP A 25 4.20 7.07 14.45
N ARG A 26 5.28 7.19 13.66
CA ARG A 26 5.20 7.49 12.22
C ARG A 26 4.33 6.48 11.48
N LYS A 27 4.56 5.19 11.71
CA LYS A 27 3.76 4.12 11.07
C LYS A 27 2.31 4.12 11.54
N ARG A 28 2.02 4.49 12.80
CA ARG A 28 0.64 4.63 13.30
C ARG A 28 -0.05 5.81 12.64
N ALA A 29 0.62 6.97 12.56
CA ALA A 29 0.09 8.16 11.90
C ALA A 29 -0.20 7.90 10.42
N GLU A 30 0.69 7.22 9.69
CA GLU A 30 0.43 6.82 8.31
C GLU A 30 -0.78 5.89 8.17
N ARG A 31 -0.96 4.93 9.07
CA ARG A 31 -2.12 4.04 9.07
C ARG A 31 -3.41 4.81 9.35
N GLN A 32 -3.35 5.75 10.29
CA GLN A 32 -4.50 6.59 10.63
C GLN A 32 -4.87 7.51 9.48
N ALA A 33 -3.91 8.21 8.88
CA ALA A 33 -4.13 9.05 7.70
C ALA A 33 -4.75 8.25 6.53
N ARG A 34 -4.36 6.99 6.32
CA ARG A 34 -5.00 6.11 5.32
C ARG A 34 -6.44 5.74 5.67
N ARG A 35 -6.72 5.48 6.96
CA ARG A 35 -8.09 5.22 7.42
C ARG A 35 -8.97 6.44 7.23
N ASP A 36 -8.47 7.61 7.60
CA ASP A 36 -9.18 8.88 7.46
C ASP A 36 -9.43 9.21 5.98
N ALA A 37 -8.49 8.88 5.10
CA ALA A 37 -8.66 8.97 3.64
C ALA A 37 -9.55 7.87 3.02
N GLY A 38 -10.06 6.92 3.82
CA GLY A 38 -10.89 5.81 3.33
C GLY A 38 -10.15 4.85 2.39
N ALA A 39 -8.82 4.84 2.41
CA ALA A 39 -7.98 4.00 1.57
C ALA A 39 -7.89 2.57 2.13
N PRO A 40 -7.80 1.54 1.28
CA PRO A 40 -7.68 0.14 1.71
C PRO A 40 -6.33 -0.16 2.36
N ASP A 41 -6.29 -1.14 3.27
CA ASP A 41 -5.02 -1.65 3.80
C ASP A 41 -4.21 -2.28 2.64
N PRO A 42 -2.89 -2.01 2.53
CA PRO A 42 -2.08 -2.50 1.42
C PRO A 42 -2.11 -4.02 1.24
N ARG A 43 -2.20 -4.80 2.33
CA ARG A 43 -2.28 -6.26 2.23
C ARG A 43 -3.64 -6.72 1.72
N ALA A 44 -4.70 -6.05 2.17
CA ALA A 44 -6.05 -6.31 1.68
C ALA A 44 -6.18 -5.96 0.20
N LEU A 45 -5.56 -4.85 -0.22
CA LEU A 45 -5.47 -4.41 -1.61
C LEU A 45 -4.74 -5.44 -2.48
N ASP A 46 -3.53 -5.84 -2.10
CA ASP A 46 -2.73 -6.81 -2.85
C ASP A 46 -3.48 -8.16 -2.96
N ALA A 47 -4.12 -8.63 -1.87
CA ALA A 47 -4.93 -9.84 -1.90
C ALA A 47 -6.14 -9.72 -2.85
N ALA A 48 -6.85 -8.58 -2.84
CA ALA A 48 -7.98 -8.35 -3.72
C ALA A 48 -7.57 -8.29 -5.21
N ILE A 49 -6.39 -7.76 -5.51
CA ILE A 49 -5.82 -7.78 -6.88
C ILE A 49 -5.53 -9.21 -7.31
N VAL A 50 -4.92 -10.02 -6.44
CA VAL A 50 -4.63 -11.44 -6.74
C VAL A 50 -5.92 -12.24 -6.95
N ASP A 51 -6.92 -12.05 -6.08
CA ASP A 51 -8.24 -12.70 -6.22
C ASP A 51 -8.92 -12.28 -7.53
N ALA A 52 -8.88 -10.99 -7.88
CA ALA A 52 -9.42 -10.46 -9.13
C ALA A 52 -8.75 -11.04 -10.37
N LEU A 53 -7.42 -11.18 -10.35
CA LEU A 53 -6.64 -11.79 -11.42
C LEU A 53 -6.97 -13.29 -11.56
N ARG A 54 -7.04 -14.02 -10.45
CA ARG A 54 -7.45 -15.42 -10.42
C ARG A 54 -8.83 -15.59 -11.06
N ASP A 55 -9.80 -14.80 -10.62
CA ASP A 55 -11.16 -14.89 -11.15
C ASP A 55 -11.15 -14.58 -12.65
N ALA A 56 -10.42 -13.54 -13.08
CA ALA A 56 -10.37 -13.13 -14.49
C ALA A 56 -9.77 -14.21 -15.39
N LEU A 57 -8.71 -14.88 -14.93
CA LEU A 57 -8.12 -16.02 -15.60
C LEU A 57 -9.07 -17.23 -15.66
N GLN A 58 -9.88 -17.45 -14.61
CA GLN A 58 -10.83 -18.56 -14.55
C GLN A 58 -12.10 -18.32 -15.39
N THR A 59 -12.56 -17.07 -15.52
CA THR A 59 -13.72 -16.73 -16.38
C THR A 59 -13.32 -16.48 -17.83
N GLY A 60 -12.03 -16.33 -18.12
CA GLY A 60 -11.45 -16.31 -19.46
C GLY A 60 -11.45 -17.68 -20.13
N SER A 61 -12.61 -18.35 -20.15
CA SER A 61 -12.87 -19.52 -20.99
C SER A 61 -13.21 -19.04 -22.40
N GLY A 62 -12.27 -19.08 -23.34
CA GLY A 62 -12.66 -18.87 -24.75
C GLY A 62 -11.56 -18.81 -25.81
N THR A 63 -10.33 -18.40 -25.50
CA THR A 63 -9.27 -18.32 -26.52
C THR A 63 -8.05 -19.09 -26.08
N GLY A 64 -7.86 -20.26 -26.68
CA GLY A 64 -6.70 -21.14 -26.55
C GLY A 64 -5.40 -20.56 -27.11
N GLY A 65 -5.06 -19.32 -26.72
CA GLY A 65 -3.76 -18.74 -26.92
C GLY A 65 -2.82 -19.14 -25.77
N LEU A 66 -1.53 -19.32 -26.08
CA LEU A 66 -0.47 -19.66 -25.11
C LEU A 66 -0.37 -18.69 -23.92
N HIS A 67 -0.97 -17.50 -24.02
CA HIS A 67 -1.01 -16.47 -22.99
C HIS A 67 -2.44 -15.96 -22.77
N PRO A 68 -3.08 -16.27 -21.63
CA PRO A 68 -4.36 -15.66 -21.29
C PRO A 68 -4.18 -14.16 -21.11
N SER A 69 -4.92 -13.37 -21.88
CA SER A 69 -4.96 -11.92 -21.75
C SER A 69 -6.08 -11.52 -20.79
N VAL A 70 -5.77 -10.61 -19.87
CA VAL A 70 -6.74 -10.08 -18.90
C VAL A 70 -6.85 -8.58 -19.10
N ARG A 71 -8.08 -8.08 -19.24
CA ARG A 71 -8.33 -6.64 -19.34
C ARG A 71 -8.14 -6.00 -17.96
N LEU A 72 -7.35 -4.93 -17.92
CA LEU A 72 -7.11 -4.17 -16.69
C LEU A 72 -8.42 -3.70 -16.04
N ASP A 73 -9.38 -3.19 -16.83
CA ASP A 73 -10.68 -2.73 -16.34
C ASP A 73 -11.45 -3.82 -15.57
N ASP A 74 -11.34 -5.08 -15.99
CA ASP A 74 -12.01 -6.21 -15.34
C ASP A 74 -11.34 -6.55 -14.01
N VAL A 75 -10.00 -6.46 -13.95
CA VAL A 75 -9.25 -6.62 -12.69
C VAL A 75 -9.61 -5.52 -11.71
N LEU A 76 -9.65 -4.27 -12.16
CA LEU A 76 -10.04 -3.12 -11.34
C LEU A 76 -11.45 -3.31 -10.77
N ARG A 77 -12.42 -3.68 -11.61
CA ARG A 77 -13.81 -3.89 -11.21
C ARG A 77 -13.95 -5.02 -10.18
N ARG A 78 -13.26 -6.14 -10.39
CA ARG A 78 -13.30 -7.30 -9.48
C ARG A 78 -12.57 -7.01 -8.16
N ALA A 79 -11.40 -6.37 -8.22
CA ALA A 79 -10.66 -5.97 -7.03
C ALA A 79 -11.47 -5.01 -6.16
N LEU A 80 -12.17 -4.05 -6.77
CA LEU A 80 -13.12 -3.18 -6.08
C LEU A 80 -14.24 -3.98 -5.40
N GLY A 81 -14.84 -4.96 -6.07
CA GLY A 81 -15.87 -5.82 -5.48
C GLY A 81 -15.34 -6.63 -4.28
N HIS A 82 -14.13 -7.17 -4.39
CA HIS A 82 -13.46 -7.89 -3.30
C HIS A 82 -13.12 -6.98 -2.12
N LEU A 83 -12.77 -5.71 -2.39
CA LEU A 83 -12.46 -4.72 -1.36
C LEU A 83 -13.71 -4.14 -0.69
N GLN A 84 -14.79 -3.88 -1.42
CA GLN A 84 -16.06 -3.39 -0.84
C GLN A 84 -16.66 -4.39 0.15
N ARG A 85 -16.43 -5.69 -0.04
CA ARG A 85 -16.79 -6.74 0.92
C ARG A 85 -15.91 -6.75 2.17
N ARG A 86 -14.76 -6.06 2.16
CA ARG A 86 -13.78 -6.01 3.25
C ARG A 86 -13.86 -4.65 3.94
N THR A 87 -14.40 -4.62 5.16
CA THR A 87 -14.34 -3.42 6.00
C THR A 87 -12.91 -3.13 6.43
N ASN A 88 -12.46 -1.88 6.30
CA ASN A 88 -11.12 -1.50 6.74
C ASN A 88 -11.18 -1.01 8.18
N GLY A 89 -11.14 -1.95 9.13
CA GLY A 89 -11.19 -1.63 10.57
C GLY A 89 -12.49 -0.93 11.01
N GLY A 90 -13.61 -1.18 10.32
CA GLY A 90 -14.94 -0.65 10.65
C GLY A 90 -15.36 0.61 9.86
N ALA A 91 -14.45 1.26 9.15
CA ALA A 91 -14.79 2.39 8.28
C ALA A 91 -15.15 1.91 6.86
N PRO A 92 -16.18 2.51 6.22
CA PRO A 92 -16.48 2.23 4.81
C PRO A 92 -15.35 2.72 3.92
N LEU A 93 -14.92 1.88 2.98
CA LEU A 93 -13.93 2.25 1.99
C LEU A 93 -14.51 3.23 0.98
N GLN A 94 -13.75 4.27 0.64
CA GLN A 94 -14.16 5.21 -0.40
C GLN A 94 -13.78 4.67 -1.78
N ARG A 95 -14.73 4.68 -2.72
CA ARG A 95 -14.54 4.13 -4.07
C ARG A 95 -13.37 4.78 -4.80
N GLU A 96 -13.24 6.10 -4.73
CA GLU A 96 -12.16 6.85 -5.37
C GLU A 96 -10.80 6.53 -4.74
N ALA A 97 -10.72 6.47 -3.40
CA ALA A 97 -9.51 6.10 -2.70
C ALA A 97 -9.04 4.68 -3.05
N VAL A 98 -9.96 3.73 -3.19
CA VAL A 98 -9.64 2.38 -3.65
C VAL A 98 -9.17 2.39 -5.10
N HIS A 99 -9.86 3.10 -6.00
CA HIS A 99 -9.45 3.21 -7.39
C HIS A 99 -8.03 3.78 -7.53
N GLN A 100 -7.74 4.87 -6.80
CA GLN A 100 -6.41 5.48 -6.79
C GLN A 100 -5.36 4.54 -6.20
N ALA A 101 -5.69 3.82 -5.13
CA ALA A 101 -4.76 2.86 -4.52
C ALA A 101 -4.41 1.70 -5.47
N VAL A 102 -5.41 1.15 -6.17
CA VAL A 102 -5.18 0.10 -7.17
C VAL A 102 -4.36 0.65 -8.35
N ALA A 103 -4.71 1.83 -8.87
CA ALA A 103 -4.00 2.47 -9.97
C ALA A 103 -2.53 2.74 -9.61
N ASN A 104 -2.25 3.29 -8.43
CA ASN A 104 -0.88 3.52 -7.94
C ASN A 104 -0.09 2.22 -7.80
N ARG A 105 -0.75 1.10 -7.46
CA ARG A 105 -0.11 -0.19 -7.27
C ARG A 105 0.23 -0.88 -8.59
N LEU A 106 -0.60 -0.67 -9.61
CA LEU A 106 -0.44 -1.24 -10.95
C LEU A 106 0.31 -0.32 -11.93
N ALA A 107 0.57 0.93 -11.54
CA ALA A 107 1.38 1.86 -12.32
C ALA A 107 2.79 1.29 -12.55
N PRO A 108 3.35 1.44 -13.76
CA PRO A 108 4.74 1.06 -14.00
C PRO A 108 5.68 1.85 -13.08
N PRO A 109 6.82 1.27 -12.67
CA PRO A 109 7.79 2.00 -11.87
C PRO A 109 8.23 3.27 -12.61
N PRO A 110 8.49 4.37 -11.87
CA PRO A 110 9.07 5.55 -12.49
C PRO A 110 10.41 5.16 -13.16
N ALA A 111 10.58 5.58 -14.41
CA ALA A 111 11.76 5.32 -15.23
C ALA A 111 13.02 5.96 -14.65
#